data_AF-A0A1I6GTA4-F1
#
_entry.id   AF-A0A1I6GTA4-F1
#
_cell.length_a   1.000
_cell.length_b   1.000
_cell.length_c   1.000
_cell.angle_alpha   90.00
_cell.angle_beta   90.00
_cell.angle_gamma   90.00
#
_symmetry.space_group_name_H-M   'P 1'
#
loop_
_entity.id
_entity.type
_entity.pdbx_description
1 polymer ?
#
loop_
_entity_poly.entity_id
_entity_poly.type
_entity_poly.pdbx_seq_one_letter_code
_entity_poly.pdbx_strand_id
1 'polypeptide(L)'
;MKKIQNIAFGLLFFGVVLMAAIVPKAHADEAHLAVSYSTEHLNGLRAGYRWTDGPKFLPQSWFDLIGSPRVHWEAAVNTWVNSRNSHDRINAVTFSPVLQWSLTAGSQPLLLEAGIGVSLLDDQRISDRELSISFQFEDRIALAWQYDPISKARLSFGYSHYSQADINRPNDGLDLWVLTWHVPI
;
A
#
# COMPACT_ATOMS: atom_id res chain seq x y z
N MET A 1 26.01 0.23 10.99
CA MET A 1 25.01 0.89 10.12
C MET A 1 23.61 0.30 10.30
N LYS A 2 23.41 -1.03 10.21
CA LYS A 2 22.10 -1.70 10.46
C LYS A 2 21.38 -1.30 11.76
N LYS A 3 22.09 -1.15 12.89
CA LYS A 3 21.48 -0.69 14.17
C LYS A 3 20.83 0.69 14.09
N ILE A 4 21.40 1.63 13.33
CA ILE A 4 20.88 2.99 13.20
C ILE A 4 19.67 3.01 12.25
N GLN A 5 19.70 2.20 11.18
CA GLN A 5 18.57 2.02 10.27
C GLN A 5 17.35 1.43 10.98
N ASN A 6 17.55 0.44 11.85
CA ASN A 6 16.45 -0.16 12.63
C ASN A 6 15.82 0.82 13.64
N ILE A 7 16.63 1.70 14.25
CA ILE A 7 16.12 2.74 15.16
C ILE A 7 15.36 3.80 14.38
N ALA A 8 15.89 4.24 13.23
CA ALA A 8 15.21 5.20 12.35
C ALA A 8 13.87 4.64 11.86
N PHE A 9 13.83 3.37 11.45
CA PHE A 9 12.60 2.70 11.04
C PHE A 9 11.59 2.58 12.18
N GLY A 10 12.04 2.22 13.39
CA GLY A 10 11.18 2.18 14.58
C GLY A 10 10.56 3.54 14.92
N LEU A 11 11.34 4.62 14.81
CA LEU A 11 10.84 6.00 15.01
C LEU A 11 9.85 6.43 13.91
N LEU A 12 10.10 6.04 12.66
CA LEU A 12 9.23 6.34 11.52
C LEU A 12 7.90 5.57 11.64
N PHE A 13 7.95 4.29 12.01
CA PHE A 13 6.79 3.48 12.33
C PHE A 13 5.94 4.11 13.44
N PHE A 14 6.58 4.51 14.54
CA PHE A 14 5.89 5.15 15.65
C PHE A 14 5.29 6.50 15.25
N GLY A 15 6.01 7.28 14.42
CA GLY A 15 5.52 8.54 13.87
C GLY A 15 4.29 8.38 12.98
N VAL A 16 4.25 7.35 12.13
CA VAL A 16 3.09 7.04 11.28
C VAL A 16 1.88 6.61 12.12
N VAL A 17 2.09 5.76 13.13
CA VAL A 17 1.01 5.36 14.05
C VAL A 17 0.49 6.56 14.85
N LEU A 18 1.38 7.44 15.31
CA LEU A 18 0.99 8.66 16.04
C LEU A 18 0.26 9.65 15.12
N MET A 19 0.71 9.82 13.88
CA MET A 19 0.02 10.63 12.87
C MET A 19 -1.37 10.08 12.57
N ALA A 20 -1.52 8.76 12.39
CA ALA A 20 -2.80 8.09 12.21
C ALA A 20 -3.75 8.30 13.40
N ALA A 21 -3.23 8.42 14.63
CA ALA A 21 -4.02 8.72 15.81
C ALA A 21 -4.46 10.21 15.94
N ILE A 22 -3.84 11.11 15.17
CA ILE A 22 -4.11 12.56 15.20
C ILE A 22 -4.94 13.01 13.97
N VAL A 23 -5.16 12.13 12.97
CA VAL A 23 -6.02 12.45 11.82
C VAL A 23 -7.45 12.70 12.34
N PRO A 24 -8.07 13.85 12.03
CA PRO A 24 -9.45 14.12 12.41
C PRO A 24 -10.36 13.02 11.84
N LYS A 25 -11.23 12.47 12.68
CA LYS A 25 -12.21 11.43 12.30
C LYS A 25 -13.08 11.94 11.16
N ALA A 26 -12.80 11.50 9.95
CA ALA A 26 -13.48 11.87 8.73
C ALA A 26 -14.46 10.76 8.30
N HIS A 27 -15.40 11.11 7.43
CA HIS A 27 -16.51 10.24 7.04
C HIS A 27 -16.14 9.04 6.14
N ALA A 28 -14.85 8.73 5.97
CA ALA A 28 -14.39 7.59 5.18
C ALA A 28 -12.98 7.13 5.62
N ASP A 29 -12.74 7.13 6.93
CA ASP A 29 -11.56 6.49 7.48
C ASP A 29 -11.72 4.97 7.37
N GLU A 30 -10.72 4.28 6.85
CA GLU A 30 -10.74 2.84 6.63
C GLU A 30 -9.43 2.22 7.08
N ALA A 31 -9.51 1.17 7.88
CA ALA A 31 -8.36 0.35 8.22
C ALA A 31 -8.35 -0.91 7.35
N HIS A 32 -7.17 -1.41 7.02
CA HIS A 32 -7.04 -2.65 6.27
C HIS A 32 -5.89 -3.52 6.72
N LEU A 33 -6.08 -4.82 6.52
CA LEU A 33 -5.06 -5.85 6.70
C LEU A 33 -4.94 -6.62 5.39
N ALA A 34 -3.71 -6.89 4.98
CA ALA A 34 -3.45 -7.67 3.78
C ALA A 34 -2.43 -8.78 4.01
N VAL A 35 -2.58 -9.84 3.23
CA VAL A 35 -1.57 -10.86 3.02
C VAL A 35 -1.08 -10.78 1.58
N SER A 36 0.21 -10.99 1.36
CA SER A 36 0.79 -10.95 0.02
C SER A 36 1.69 -12.14 -0.25
N TYR A 37 1.77 -12.52 -1.52
CA TYR A 37 2.61 -13.61 -2.02
C TYR A 37 3.35 -13.17 -3.27
N SER A 38 4.61 -13.58 -3.40
CA SER A 38 5.42 -13.44 -4.60
C SER A 38 5.86 -14.82 -5.11
N THR A 39 5.93 -14.99 -6.43
CA THR A 39 6.55 -16.15 -7.07
C THR A 39 8.04 -16.28 -6.75
N GLU A 40 8.63 -15.24 -6.17
CA GLU A 40 10.03 -15.15 -5.74
C GLU A 40 10.23 -15.58 -4.28
N HIS A 41 9.30 -16.40 -3.78
CA HIS A 41 9.35 -16.97 -2.44
C HIS A 41 9.20 -15.94 -1.33
N LEU A 42 8.50 -14.83 -1.55
CA LEU A 42 8.19 -13.85 -0.52
C LEU A 42 6.75 -13.99 -0.05
N ASN A 43 6.56 -13.98 1.26
CA ASN A 43 5.25 -13.84 1.89
C ASN A 43 5.24 -12.53 2.67
N GLY A 44 4.11 -11.81 2.67
CA GLY A 44 4.03 -10.55 3.37
C GLY A 44 2.75 -10.32 4.12
N LEU A 45 2.84 -9.39 5.07
CA LEU A 45 1.72 -8.82 5.80
C LEU A 45 1.75 -7.31 5.64
N ARG A 46 0.57 -6.72 5.55
CA ARG A 46 0.38 -5.27 5.51
C ARG A 46 -0.72 -4.86 6.47
N ALA A 47 -0.51 -3.76 7.16
CA ALA A 47 -1.55 -3.04 7.88
C ALA A 47 -1.54 -1.59 7.42
N GLY A 48 -2.70 -1.02 7.13
CA GLY A 48 -2.77 0.36 6.68
C GLY A 48 -4.06 1.07 7.05
N TYR A 49 -4.03 2.35 6.78
CA TYR A 49 -5.09 3.30 7.05
C TYR A 49 -5.31 4.18 5.82
N ARG A 50 -6.58 4.41 5.49
CA ARG A 50 -7.04 5.18 4.34
C ARG A 50 -7.95 6.31 4.77
N TRP A 51 -7.84 7.46 4.12
CA TRP A 51 -8.73 8.61 4.31
C TRP A 51 -8.95 9.36 3.00
N THR A 52 -10.06 10.07 2.87
CA THR A 52 -10.42 10.80 1.63
C THR A 52 -10.05 12.28 1.67
N ASP A 53 -9.91 12.86 2.86
CA ASP A 53 -9.69 14.31 3.06
C ASP A 53 -8.21 14.70 2.98
N GLY A 54 -7.45 14.04 2.11
CA GLY A 54 -6.07 14.39 1.89
C GLY A 54 -5.88 15.51 0.86
N PRO A 55 -4.62 15.81 0.53
CA PRO A 55 -4.31 16.95 -0.31
C PRO A 55 -4.87 16.84 -1.73
N LYS A 56 -5.24 17.99 -2.30
CA LYS A 56 -5.74 18.10 -3.67
C LYS A 56 -4.66 18.72 -4.55
N PHE A 57 -3.82 17.87 -5.12
CA PHE A 57 -2.65 18.30 -5.90
C PHE A 57 -2.94 18.48 -7.39
N LEU A 58 -3.98 17.81 -7.89
CA LEU A 58 -4.35 17.81 -9.30
C LEU A 58 -5.67 18.56 -9.50
N PRO A 59 -5.85 19.25 -10.65
CA PRO A 59 -7.12 19.87 -10.99
C PRO A 59 -8.25 18.85 -11.04
N GLN A 60 -9.44 19.23 -10.54
CA GLN A 60 -10.62 18.36 -10.58
C GLN A 60 -10.95 17.89 -12.01
N SER A 61 -10.75 18.75 -13.01
CA SER A 61 -10.97 18.43 -14.43
C SER A 61 -10.16 17.23 -14.93
N TRP A 62 -9.00 16.94 -14.34
CA TRP A 62 -8.22 15.76 -14.69
C TRP A 62 -8.88 14.48 -14.20
N PHE A 63 -9.45 14.50 -12.99
CA PHE A 63 -10.21 13.39 -12.46
C PHE A 63 -11.51 13.19 -13.25
N ASP A 64 -12.16 14.26 -13.68
CA ASP A 64 -13.38 14.18 -14.48
C ASP A 64 -13.13 13.49 -15.84
N LEU A 65 -11.97 13.72 -16.48
CA LEU A 65 -11.58 13.05 -17.72
C LEU A 65 -11.44 11.53 -17.57
N ILE A 66 -11.12 11.04 -16.37
CA ILE A 66 -10.94 9.62 -16.08
C ILE A 66 -12.15 9.03 -15.31
N GLY A 67 -13.31 9.68 -15.38
CA GLY A 67 -14.55 9.16 -14.78
C GLY A 67 -14.72 9.45 -13.28
N SER A 68 -14.11 10.54 -12.79
CA SER A 68 -14.23 11.07 -11.44
C SER A 68 -14.05 10.02 -10.33
N PRO A 69 -12.91 9.29 -10.29
CA PRO A 69 -12.64 8.32 -9.24
C PRO A 69 -12.69 8.96 -7.86
N ARG A 70 -13.09 8.16 -6.87
CA ARG A 70 -12.83 8.52 -5.46
C ARG A 70 -11.34 8.41 -5.22
N VAL A 71 -10.76 9.41 -4.56
CA VAL A 71 -9.35 9.41 -4.18
C VAL A 71 -9.24 9.10 -2.69
N HIS A 72 -8.47 8.06 -2.38
CA HIS A 72 -8.05 7.72 -1.03
C HIS A 72 -6.56 8.03 -0.89
N TRP A 73 -6.16 8.53 0.25
CA TRP A 73 -4.77 8.57 0.68
C TRP A 73 -4.55 7.40 1.62
N GLU A 74 -3.49 6.65 1.39
CA GLU A 74 -3.16 5.48 2.17
C GLU A 74 -1.78 5.61 2.79
N ALA A 75 -1.68 5.37 4.10
CA ALA A 75 -0.43 5.13 4.80
C ALA A 75 -0.43 3.69 5.33
N ALA A 76 0.66 2.96 5.14
CA ALA A 76 0.72 1.57 5.59
C ALA A 76 2.13 1.13 5.99
N VAL A 77 2.15 0.03 6.73
CA VAL A 77 3.35 -0.69 7.16
C VAL A 77 3.30 -2.09 6.59
N ASN A 78 4.43 -2.56 6.07
CA ASN A 78 4.56 -3.81 5.35
C ASN A 78 5.73 -4.59 5.94
N THR A 79 5.61 -5.91 5.95
CA THR A 79 6.73 -6.82 6.19
C THR A 79 6.68 -7.91 5.15
N TRP A 80 7.82 -8.17 4.50
CA TRP A 80 8.00 -9.28 3.57
C TRP A 80 9.10 -10.18 4.10
N VAL A 81 8.84 -11.47 4.09
CA VAL A 81 9.73 -12.50 4.61
C VAL A 81 9.97 -13.53 3.53
N ASN A 82 11.24 -13.91 3.36
CA ASN A 82 11.63 -15.01 2.50
C ASN A 82 11.10 -16.33 3.08
N SER A 83 10.19 -16.98 2.36
CA SER A 83 9.55 -18.24 2.76
C SER A 83 10.52 -19.41 2.92
N ARG A 84 11.72 -19.32 2.33
CA ARG A 84 12.79 -20.33 2.49
C ARG A 84 13.75 -20.00 3.63
N ASN A 85 13.76 -18.76 4.12
CA ASN A 85 14.60 -18.32 5.23
C ASN A 85 13.91 -17.20 6.01
N SER A 86 13.24 -17.53 7.11
CA SER A 86 12.46 -16.56 7.90
C SER A 86 13.28 -15.48 8.62
N HIS A 87 14.61 -15.60 8.64
CA HIS A 87 15.51 -14.57 9.15
C HIS A 87 15.76 -13.46 8.12
N ASP A 88 15.49 -13.73 6.85
CA ASP A 88 15.62 -12.80 5.74
C ASP A 88 14.28 -12.10 5.50
N ARG A 89 14.25 -10.80 5.78
CA ARG A 89 13.05 -9.97 5.77
C ARG A 89 13.37 -8.54 5.42
N ILE A 90 12.38 -7.85 4.86
CA ILE A 90 12.37 -6.40 4.68
C ILE A 90 11.07 -5.87 5.26
N ASN A 91 11.14 -4.71 5.90
CA ASN A 91 9.97 -3.93 6.30
C ASN A 91 9.93 -2.63 5.50
N ALA A 92 8.72 -2.15 5.25
CA ALA A 92 8.51 -0.90 4.53
C ALA A 92 7.38 -0.07 5.13
N VAL A 93 7.56 1.25 5.09
CA VAL A 93 6.48 2.22 5.26
C VAL A 93 6.10 2.72 3.86
N THR A 94 4.81 2.75 3.55
CA THR A 94 4.29 3.17 2.26
C THR A 94 3.30 4.32 2.42
N PHE A 95 3.26 5.18 1.40
CA PHE A 95 2.28 6.25 1.28
C PHE A 95 1.83 6.37 -0.17
N SER A 96 0.53 6.35 -0.44
CA SER A 96 0.01 6.36 -1.81
C SER A 96 -1.34 7.05 -1.95
N PRO A 97 -1.56 7.88 -2.99
CA PRO A 97 -2.89 8.09 -3.52
C PRO A 97 -3.40 6.81 -4.20
N VAL A 98 -4.64 6.44 -3.92
CA VAL A 98 -5.34 5.30 -4.53
C VAL A 98 -6.64 5.82 -5.13
N LEU A 99 -6.75 5.71 -6.45
CA LEU A 99 -7.94 6.01 -7.22
C LEU A 99 -8.86 4.81 -7.21
N GLN A 100 -10.16 5.03 -6.97
CA GLN A 100 -11.16 3.98 -6.88
C GLN A 100 -12.36 4.32 -7.78
N TRP A 101 -12.67 3.43 -8.72
CA TRP A 101 -13.81 3.53 -9.64
C TRP A 101 -14.86 2.47 -9.32
N SER A 102 -16.15 2.81 -9.41
CA SER A 102 -17.23 1.84 -9.32
C SER A 102 -17.49 1.22 -10.70
N LEU A 103 -17.25 -0.08 -10.83
CA LEU A 103 -17.49 -0.83 -12.07
C LEU A 103 -18.95 -1.30 -12.18
N THR A 104 -19.58 -1.58 -11.05
CA THR A 104 -21.00 -1.92 -10.99
C THR A 104 -21.75 -0.94 -10.10
N ALA A 105 -23.08 -0.90 -10.27
CA ALA A 105 -23.99 -0.16 -9.41
C ALA A 105 -24.62 -1.07 -8.35
N GLY A 106 -25.22 -0.47 -7.33
CA GLY A 106 -25.95 -1.19 -6.27
C GLY A 106 -25.29 -1.05 -4.91
N SER A 107 -25.79 -1.83 -3.94
CA SER A 107 -25.33 -1.78 -2.55
C SER A 107 -24.05 -2.57 -2.28
N GLN A 108 -23.66 -3.46 -3.21
CA GLN A 108 -22.47 -4.29 -3.14
C GLN A 108 -21.62 -4.18 -4.42
N PRO A 109 -21.12 -2.98 -4.75
CA PRO A 109 -20.43 -2.75 -6.01
C PRO A 109 -19.09 -3.50 -6.10
N LEU A 110 -18.71 -3.83 -7.33
CA LEU A 110 -17.33 -4.11 -7.71
C LEU A 110 -16.62 -2.80 -8.02
N LEU A 111 -15.40 -2.66 -7.52
CA LEU A 111 -14.59 -1.47 -7.61
C LEU A 111 -13.25 -1.82 -8.25
N LEU A 112 -12.72 -0.93 -9.08
CA LEU A 112 -11.34 -0.97 -9.54
C LEU A 112 -10.53 0.02 -8.71
N GLU A 113 -9.39 -0.41 -8.19
CA GLU A 113 -8.44 0.44 -7.48
C GLU A 113 -7.11 0.49 -8.25
N ALA A 114 -6.52 1.67 -8.37
CA ALA A 114 -5.16 1.83 -8.89
C ALA A 114 -4.44 2.98 -8.17
N GLY A 115 -3.15 2.84 -7.93
CA GLY A 115 -2.37 3.85 -7.21
C GLY A 115 -0.90 3.80 -7.58
N ILE A 116 -0.26 4.98 -7.52
CA ILE A 116 1.18 5.16 -7.65
C ILE A 116 1.62 5.93 -6.43
N GLY A 117 2.41 5.29 -5.58
CA GLY A 117 2.88 5.82 -4.32
C GLY A 117 4.38 5.71 -4.15
N VAL A 118 4.80 5.89 -2.91
CA VAL A 118 6.19 5.84 -2.50
C VAL A 118 6.34 4.96 -1.26
N SER A 119 7.53 4.42 -1.10
CA SER A 119 7.87 3.52 -0.02
C SER A 119 9.30 3.73 0.46
N LEU A 120 9.53 3.42 1.73
CA LEU A 120 10.84 3.45 2.35
C LEU A 120 11.09 2.11 3.06
N LEU A 121 12.10 1.40 2.57
CA LEU A 121 12.51 0.07 3.02
C LEU A 121 13.68 0.16 4.01
N ASP A 122 13.68 -0.70 5.02
CA ASP A 122 14.72 -0.77 6.06
C ASP A 122 15.99 -1.53 5.63
N ASP A 123 15.87 -2.45 4.68
CA ASP A 123 16.98 -3.12 3.98
C ASP A 123 16.71 -3.09 2.46
N GLN A 124 17.74 -3.34 1.65
CA GLN A 124 17.65 -3.28 0.17
C GLN A 124 17.81 -4.65 -0.48
N ARG A 125 17.96 -5.71 0.31
CA ARG A 125 18.15 -7.07 -0.17
C ARG A 125 17.22 -8.03 0.54
N ILE A 126 16.53 -8.86 -0.25
CA ILE A 126 15.66 -9.93 0.25
C ILE A 126 15.68 -11.08 -0.74
N SER A 127 15.76 -12.31 -0.24
CA SER A 127 16.02 -13.49 -1.06
C SER A 127 17.26 -13.28 -1.94
N ASP A 128 17.09 -13.37 -3.24
CA ASP A 128 18.09 -13.23 -4.30
C ASP A 128 17.95 -11.88 -5.04
N ARG A 129 17.18 -10.94 -4.47
CA ARG A 129 16.90 -9.62 -5.04
C ARG A 129 17.73 -8.52 -4.39
N GLU A 130 18.20 -7.58 -5.21
CA GLU A 130 18.88 -6.35 -4.82
C GLU A 130 18.15 -5.10 -5.38
N LEU A 131 17.55 -4.34 -4.46
CA LEU A 131 16.76 -3.14 -4.77
C LEU A 131 17.59 -1.86 -4.84
N SER A 132 18.88 -1.96 -4.51
CA SER A 132 19.91 -0.91 -4.55
C SER A 132 19.76 0.23 -3.53
N ILE A 133 18.55 0.77 -3.35
CA ILE A 133 18.28 1.92 -2.47
C ILE A 133 17.03 1.68 -1.62
N SER A 134 16.92 2.37 -0.48
CA SER A 134 15.76 2.22 0.42
C SER A 134 14.46 2.81 -0.13
N PHE A 135 14.55 3.84 -0.98
CA PHE A 135 13.37 4.45 -1.59
C PHE A 135 12.90 3.62 -2.78
N GLN A 136 11.61 3.28 -2.84
CA GLN A 136 10.99 2.63 -3.99
C GLN A 136 9.63 3.28 -4.28
N PHE A 137 9.27 3.45 -5.54
CA PHE A 137 7.88 3.66 -5.93
C PHE A 137 7.05 2.41 -5.63
N GLU A 138 5.76 2.61 -5.40
CA GLU A 138 4.79 1.54 -5.24
C GLU A 138 3.68 1.71 -6.27
N ASP A 139 3.65 0.83 -7.26
CA ASP A 139 2.57 0.77 -8.24
C ASP A 139 1.61 -0.35 -7.86
N ARG A 140 0.31 -0.06 -7.82
CA ARG A 140 -0.70 -1.07 -7.48
C ARG A 140 -1.94 -0.99 -8.32
N ILE A 141 -2.56 -2.15 -8.53
CA ILE A 141 -3.86 -2.30 -9.15
C ILE A 141 -4.63 -3.43 -8.46
N ALA A 142 -5.92 -3.25 -8.19
CA ALA A 142 -6.74 -4.26 -7.55
C ALA A 142 -8.21 -4.19 -7.98
N LEU A 143 -8.90 -5.33 -7.92
CA LEU A 143 -10.35 -5.39 -7.94
C LEU A 143 -10.83 -5.59 -6.51
N ALA A 144 -11.76 -4.75 -6.05
CA ALA A 144 -12.37 -4.82 -4.74
C ALA A 144 -13.86 -5.09 -4.84
N TRP A 145 -14.35 -6.02 -4.03
CA TRP A 145 -15.77 -6.27 -3.86
C TRP A 145 -16.23 -5.73 -2.50
N GLN A 146 -17.12 -4.74 -2.54
CA GLN A 146 -17.84 -4.31 -1.34
C GLN A 146 -18.94 -5.33 -1.04
N TYR A 147 -18.62 -6.30 -0.18
CA TYR A 147 -19.51 -7.41 0.10
C TYR A 147 -20.56 -7.08 1.17
N ASP A 148 -20.37 -6.03 1.96
CA ASP A 148 -21.32 -5.63 3.00
C ASP A 148 -22.03 -4.32 2.60
N PRO A 149 -23.37 -4.34 2.41
CA PRO A 149 -24.11 -3.15 2.01
C PRO A 149 -24.32 -2.12 3.13
N ILE A 150 -24.15 -2.51 4.40
CA ILE A 150 -24.34 -1.66 5.58
C ILE A 150 -22.99 -1.11 6.03
N SER A 151 -22.05 -2.00 6.37
CA SER A 151 -20.74 -1.59 6.88
C SER A 151 -19.82 -1.07 5.78
N LYS A 152 -20.12 -1.39 4.50
CA LYS A 152 -19.27 -1.09 3.33
C LYS A 152 -17.90 -1.76 3.38
N ALA A 153 -17.74 -2.81 4.19
CA ALA A 153 -16.53 -3.62 4.23
C ALA A 153 -16.24 -4.26 2.86
N ARG A 154 -14.96 -4.40 2.53
CA ARG A 154 -14.50 -4.84 1.22
C ARG A 154 -13.43 -5.91 1.30
N LEU A 155 -13.38 -6.76 0.29
CA LEU A 155 -12.26 -7.64 0.01
C LEU A 155 -11.68 -7.26 -1.34
N SER A 156 -10.36 -7.09 -1.43
CA SER A 156 -9.70 -6.79 -2.71
C SER A 156 -8.60 -7.79 -3.03
N PHE A 157 -8.49 -8.14 -4.30
CA PHE A 157 -7.38 -8.92 -4.83
C PHE A 157 -6.69 -8.12 -5.93
N GLY A 158 -5.37 -8.06 -5.87
CA GLY A 158 -4.61 -7.21 -6.77
C GLY A 158 -3.13 -7.56 -6.83
N TYR A 159 -2.41 -6.66 -7.49
CA TYR A 159 -0.99 -6.75 -7.72
C TYR A 159 -0.31 -5.46 -7.25
N SER A 160 0.89 -5.59 -6.70
CA SER A 160 1.73 -4.47 -6.31
C SER A 160 3.17 -4.70 -6.76
N HIS A 161 3.76 -3.68 -7.36
CA HIS A 161 5.15 -3.65 -7.81
C HIS A 161 5.90 -2.55 -7.06
N TYR A 162 7.11 -2.88 -6.60
CA TYR A 162 8.01 -1.92 -5.97
C TYR A 162 9.31 -1.85 -6.76
N SER A 163 9.68 -0.67 -7.23
CA SER A 163 10.97 -0.42 -7.85
C SER A 163 11.28 1.08 -7.82
N GLN A 164 12.48 1.48 -8.26
CA GLN A 164 12.90 2.89 -8.24
C GLN A 164 13.22 3.43 -9.63
N ALA A 165 12.64 2.82 -10.67
CA ALA A 165 12.77 3.27 -12.05
C ALA A 165 14.24 3.43 -12.52
N ASP A 166 15.12 2.53 -12.07
CA ASP A 166 16.55 2.49 -12.43
C ASP A 166 17.37 3.75 -12.06
N ILE A 167 16.90 4.56 -11.11
CA ILE A 167 17.73 5.58 -10.42
C ILE A 167 19.06 4.95 -9.93
N ASN A 168 19.05 3.70 -9.45
CA ASN A 168 20.28 2.95 -9.15
C ASN A 168 20.19 1.45 -9.48
N ARG A 169 21.12 0.91 -10.26
CA ARG A 169 21.12 -0.52 -10.64
C ARG A 169 21.67 -1.43 -9.51
N PRO A 170 21.24 -2.70 -9.41
CA PRO A 170 20.47 -3.46 -10.41
C PRO A 170 18.96 -3.17 -10.46
N ASN A 171 18.31 -2.77 -9.35
CA ASN A 171 16.86 -2.50 -9.29
C ASN A 171 15.99 -3.73 -9.61
N ASP A 172 16.22 -4.85 -8.92
CA ASP A 172 15.53 -6.10 -9.28
C ASP A 172 14.00 -6.06 -9.07
N GLY A 173 13.51 -5.08 -8.30
CA GLY A 173 12.11 -4.88 -7.97
C GLY A 173 11.53 -5.93 -7.03
N LEU A 174 10.28 -5.72 -6.60
CA LEU A 174 9.47 -6.70 -5.86
C LEU A 174 8.07 -6.75 -6.44
N ASP A 175 7.60 -7.96 -6.75
CA ASP A 175 6.29 -8.21 -7.34
C ASP A 175 5.43 -9.08 -6.42
N LEU A 176 4.23 -8.60 -6.09
CA LEU A 176 3.39 -9.18 -5.05
C LEU A 176 1.93 -9.27 -5.51
N TRP A 177 1.34 -10.46 -5.41
CA TRP A 177 -0.11 -10.64 -5.38
C TRP A 177 -0.61 -10.36 -3.97
N VAL A 178 -1.67 -9.57 -3.84
CA VAL A 178 -2.14 -9.06 -2.55
C VAL A 178 -3.63 -9.33 -2.39
N LEU A 179 -4.00 -9.95 -1.27
CA LEU A 179 -5.39 -10.07 -0.81
C LEU A 179 -5.56 -9.18 0.41
N THR A 180 -6.50 -8.25 0.35
CA THR A 180 -6.71 -7.23 1.39
C THR A 180 -8.14 -7.24 1.89
N TRP A 181 -8.31 -7.17 3.20
CA TRP A 181 -9.59 -6.92 3.84
C TRP A 181 -9.63 -5.48 4.35
N HIS A 182 -10.69 -4.77 3.97
CA HIS A 182 -10.89 -3.35 4.24
C HIS A 182 -12.11 -3.15 5.13
N VAL A 183 -11.95 -2.35 6.18
CA VAL A 183 -12.98 -2.09 7.19
C VAL A 183 -13.10 -0.59 7.42
N PRO A 184 -14.24 0.02 7.06
CA PRO A 184 -14.54 1.40 7.44
C PRO A 184 -14.60 1.55 8.96
N ILE A 185 -14.08 2.66 9.50
CA ILE A 185 -13.95 2.93 10.94
C ILE A 185 -14.49 4.31 11.37
#